data_AF-A0A948CH04-F1
#
_entry.id   AF-A0A948CH04-F1
#
_cell.length_a   1.000
_cell.length_b   1.000
_cell.length_c   1.000
_cell.angle_alpha   90.00
_cell.angle_beta   90.00
_cell.angle_gamma   90.00
#
_symmetry.space_group_name_H-M   'P 1'
#
loop_
_entity.id
_entity.type
_entity.pdbx_description
1 polymer ?
#
loop_
_entity_poly.entity_id
_entity_poly.type
_entity_poly.pdbx_seq_one_letter_code
_entity_poly.pdbx_strand_id
1 'polypeptide(L)'
;MRHLSRMGSLCLLAALVSPVPLASAEEPEAPQEPAPTTLALSATKTYAGRDTTLTVTGLSGGPEPLPQASVRIERRVDGSWRPAGEVVTGEDGTVEVERTMSRSSGDNRFRASYDGDETHAPSTSGVVVATLARREGVVRLTGQATVVDGRRVKLRVLSRTRSGETVRGDVRVLRRLAGKAGGNGKTWRDVRTVTTGGKGRALIKVRPRADTRWRVVSLGQDWVRRDRSEVLRIDNLPPVAPVRLPRAAPSPRVHVPQQRRGTGKGAHPVVTGIPDGVWGSMTGRSWHAGCPVGRAGLRLLRINYWGYDGYRHRGELVASVAAMPAMRRALVGMFKAELPIRSMYRVDRFGWSAKLQGADDYRSMAAGNTSAFNCRQVVNRPGVRSPHSYGRSLDVNTWENPYRSPTGLVPNAWWQSHSHPRVAWRSRDHRVVQILTRAGFRWTYGNGDTQHFDVAGGHGRAIAAPPARRCGGAACD
;
A
#
# COMPACT_ATOMS: atom_id res chain seq x y z
N MET A 1 -59.45 129.80 27.95
CA MET A 1 -58.96 131.19 27.80
C MET A 1 -57.45 131.14 27.58
N ARG A 2 -56.87 131.87 26.60
CA ARG A 2 -55.44 132.30 26.47
C ARG A 2 -54.35 131.18 26.49
N HIS A 3 -53.21 131.19 25.78
CA HIS A 3 -52.57 131.94 24.66
C HIS A 3 -51.55 130.95 23.98
N LEU A 4 -51.34 130.97 22.64
CA LEU A 4 -50.11 131.42 21.90
C LEU A 4 -48.73 131.01 22.52
N SER A 5 -47.69 130.53 21.80
CA SER A 5 -47.13 130.78 20.43
C SER A 5 -46.39 129.52 19.87
N ARG A 6 -46.25 129.22 18.56
CA ARG A 6 -45.32 129.74 17.49
C ARG A 6 -43.84 129.83 17.91
N MET A 7 -42.78 129.57 17.11
CA MET A 7 -42.49 129.06 15.74
C MET A 7 -40.96 128.78 15.64
N GLY A 8 -40.34 128.10 14.65
CA GLY A 8 -40.83 127.31 13.50
C GLY A 8 -39.94 127.40 12.22
N SER A 9 -39.55 126.25 11.63
CA SER A 9 -39.00 126.03 10.26
C SER A 9 -37.52 126.37 9.92
N LEU A 10 -36.80 125.41 9.29
CA LEU A 10 -36.53 125.42 7.83
C LEU A 10 -35.90 124.09 7.34
N CYS A 11 -36.15 123.70 6.08
CA CYS A 11 -35.49 122.59 5.38
C CYS A 11 -34.49 123.13 4.33
N LEU A 12 -33.47 122.35 3.96
CA LEU A 12 -33.04 122.25 2.56
C LEU A 12 -32.25 120.96 2.26
N LEU A 13 -32.23 120.56 0.99
CA LEU A 13 -31.76 119.26 0.51
C LEU A 13 -30.23 119.18 0.34
N ALA A 14 -29.69 117.96 0.41
CA ALA A 14 -28.43 117.57 -0.24
C ALA A 14 -28.65 116.27 -1.04
N ALA A 15 -28.13 116.21 -2.27
CA ALA A 15 -28.47 115.18 -3.25
C ALA A 15 -27.57 113.93 -3.18
N LEU A 16 -28.10 112.79 -3.66
CA LEU A 16 -27.35 111.55 -3.79
C LEU A 16 -26.25 111.64 -4.85
N VAL A 17 -25.07 111.10 -4.53
CA VAL A 17 -24.06 110.68 -5.50
C VAL A 17 -23.71 109.22 -5.19
N SER A 18 -24.04 108.31 -6.09
CA SER A 18 -23.76 106.88 -5.94
C SER A 18 -22.31 106.57 -6.32
N PRO A 19 -21.49 105.96 -5.44
CA PRO A 19 -20.22 105.38 -5.86
C PRO A 19 -20.48 104.08 -6.62
N VAL A 20 -19.93 103.97 -7.83
CA VAL A 20 -19.87 102.70 -8.57
C VAL A 20 -18.86 101.80 -7.84
N PRO A 21 -19.23 100.58 -7.41
CA PRO A 21 -18.25 99.66 -6.86
C PRO A 21 -17.29 99.23 -7.98
N LEU A 22 -15.98 99.37 -7.74
CA LEU A 22 -15.00 98.63 -8.53
C LEU A 22 -15.29 97.14 -8.34
N ALA A 23 -15.41 96.39 -9.43
CA ALA A 23 -15.43 94.95 -9.39
C ALA A 23 -14.06 94.46 -8.88
N SER A 24 -14.00 94.02 -7.63
CA SER A 24 -12.96 93.09 -7.20
C SER A 24 -13.11 91.85 -8.09
N ALA A 25 -12.08 91.53 -8.86
CA ALA A 25 -11.98 90.21 -9.46
C ALA A 25 -11.97 89.19 -8.31
N GLU A 26 -12.87 88.21 -8.33
CA GLU A 26 -12.81 87.10 -7.40
C GLU A 26 -11.44 86.43 -7.57
N GLU A 27 -10.70 86.38 -6.46
CA GLU A 27 -9.48 85.60 -6.34
C GLU A 27 -9.88 84.14 -6.61
N PRO A 28 -9.24 83.44 -7.58
CA PRO A 28 -9.71 82.12 -7.97
C PRO A 28 -9.63 81.18 -6.77
N GLU A 29 -10.79 80.70 -6.34
CA GLU A 29 -10.95 79.81 -5.20
C GLU A 29 -9.97 78.64 -5.35
N ALA A 30 -9.06 78.50 -4.38
CA ALA A 30 -7.99 77.53 -4.47
C ALA A 30 -8.59 76.13 -4.66
N PRO A 31 -8.06 75.30 -5.59
CA PRO A 31 -8.68 74.04 -5.95
C PRO A 31 -8.91 73.18 -4.70
N GLN A 32 -10.17 72.99 -4.36
CA GLN A 32 -10.59 72.34 -3.13
C GLN A 32 -10.09 70.89 -3.14
N GLU A 33 -9.28 70.51 -2.16
CA GLU A 33 -8.74 69.14 -2.11
C GLU A 33 -9.90 68.13 -2.01
N PRO A 34 -9.90 67.06 -2.84
CA PRO A 34 -11.00 66.12 -2.89
C PRO A 34 -11.13 65.36 -1.57
N ALA A 35 -12.36 65.17 -1.10
CA ALA A 35 -12.65 64.60 0.21
C ALA A 35 -12.05 63.18 0.34
N PRO A 36 -11.38 62.85 1.46
CA PRO A 36 -10.77 61.55 1.65
C PRO A 36 -11.84 60.45 1.74
N THR A 37 -11.75 59.42 0.89
CA THR A 37 -12.70 58.30 0.91
C THR A 37 -12.17 57.07 1.62
N THR A 38 -13.08 56.25 2.15
CA THR A 38 -12.76 54.92 2.69
C THR A 38 -13.70 53.87 2.10
N LEU A 39 -13.13 52.82 1.51
CA LEU A 39 -13.87 51.62 1.09
C LEU A 39 -13.73 50.49 2.10
N ALA A 40 -14.84 50.02 2.63
CA ALA A 40 -14.96 48.72 3.29
C ALA A 40 -15.57 47.68 2.34
N LEU A 41 -15.18 46.42 2.54
CA LEU A 41 -15.72 45.27 1.81
C LEU A 41 -15.99 44.16 2.83
N SER A 42 -17.06 43.41 2.64
CA SER A 42 -17.33 42.16 3.38
C SER A 42 -17.85 41.07 2.43
N ALA A 43 -17.93 39.82 2.91
CA ALA A 43 -18.36 38.69 2.07
C ALA A 43 -19.08 37.59 2.88
N THR A 44 -20.22 37.11 2.37
CA THR A 44 -21.00 36.05 3.03
C THR A 44 -20.42 34.65 2.81
N LYS A 45 -20.51 33.79 3.83
CA LYS A 45 -19.99 32.41 3.78
C LYS A 45 -20.92 31.48 3.00
N THR A 46 -20.43 30.87 1.93
CA THR A 46 -21.22 29.98 1.07
C THR A 46 -20.39 28.85 0.44
N TYR A 47 -21.03 27.94 -0.30
CA TYR A 47 -20.38 26.79 -0.93
C TYR A 47 -19.76 27.13 -2.29
N ALA A 48 -18.74 26.37 -2.72
CA ALA A 48 -18.24 26.46 -4.10
C ALA A 48 -19.38 26.21 -5.12
N GLY A 49 -19.37 26.99 -6.21
CA GLY A 49 -20.43 26.99 -7.22
C GLY A 49 -21.77 27.58 -6.74
N ARG A 50 -21.76 28.31 -5.62
CA ARG A 50 -22.81 29.24 -5.20
C ARG A 50 -22.22 30.63 -5.06
N ASP A 51 -23.07 31.63 -5.13
CA ASP A 51 -22.66 33.02 -5.08
C ASP A 51 -22.54 33.49 -3.63
N THR A 52 -21.46 34.23 -3.37
CA THR A 52 -21.26 35.01 -2.14
C THR A 52 -21.74 36.42 -2.41
N THR A 53 -22.48 36.98 -1.47
CA THR A 53 -22.81 38.40 -1.45
C THR A 53 -21.57 39.14 -0.97
N LEU A 54 -21.04 40.03 -1.81
CA LEU A 54 -20.05 41.02 -1.42
C LEU A 54 -20.79 42.32 -1.12
N THR A 55 -20.64 42.84 0.09
CA THR A 55 -21.20 44.15 0.48
C THR A 55 -20.06 45.16 0.48
N VAL A 56 -20.14 46.15 -0.39
CA VAL A 56 -19.26 47.32 -0.44
C VAL A 56 -19.88 48.43 0.40
N THR A 57 -19.08 49.16 1.15
CA THR A 57 -19.49 50.40 1.82
C THR A 57 -18.43 51.46 1.55
N GLY A 58 -18.82 52.53 0.87
CA GLY A 58 -18.01 53.71 0.65
C GLY A 58 -18.43 54.84 1.59
N LEU A 59 -17.44 55.51 2.18
CA LEU A 59 -17.63 56.69 3.02
C LEU A 59 -16.79 57.84 2.51
N SER A 60 -17.31 59.06 2.62
CA SER A 60 -16.62 60.32 2.33
C SER A 60 -16.37 61.06 3.64
N GLY A 61 -15.14 61.52 3.90
CA GLY A 61 -14.82 62.47 4.98
C GLY A 61 -15.06 62.02 6.44
N GLY A 62 -15.57 60.82 6.70
CA GLY A 62 -15.93 60.35 8.04
C GLY A 62 -17.04 59.31 8.04
N PRO A 63 -18.16 59.53 8.76
CA PRO A 63 -19.32 58.63 8.75
C PRO A 63 -20.29 58.88 7.58
N GLU A 64 -20.04 59.88 6.73
CA GLU A 64 -20.94 60.24 5.63
C GLU A 64 -20.82 59.24 4.47
N PRO A 65 -21.94 58.86 3.83
CA PRO A 65 -21.92 57.91 2.71
C PRO A 65 -21.21 58.50 1.49
N LEU A 66 -20.63 57.62 0.67
CA LEU A 66 -20.14 57.95 -0.67
C LEU A 66 -21.13 57.41 -1.71
N PRO A 67 -22.16 58.17 -2.11
CA PRO A 67 -23.17 57.73 -3.07
C PRO A 67 -22.66 57.82 -4.53
N GLN A 68 -23.28 57.05 -5.43
CA GLN A 68 -23.06 57.09 -6.88
C GLN A 68 -21.61 56.86 -7.36
N ALA A 69 -20.72 56.34 -6.51
CA ALA A 69 -19.32 56.10 -6.84
C ALA A 69 -19.14 54.77 -7.62
N SER A 70 -18.42 54.82 -8.75
CA SER A 70 -18.11 53.64 -9.55
C SER A 70 -16.94 52.85 -8.96
N VAL A 71 -17.25 51.73 -8.31
CA VAL A 71 -16.31 50.88 -7.59
C VAL A 71 -16.01 49.61 -8.38
N ARG A 72 -14.73 49.41 -8.74
CA ARG A 72 -14.27 48.18 -9.38
C ARG A 72 -14.01 47.10 -8.34
N ILE A 73 -14.61 45.93 -8.55
CA ILE A 73 -14.34 44.72 -7.77
C ILE A 73 -13.29 43.89 -8.49
N GLU A 74 -12.22 43.53 -7.78
CA GLU A 74 -11.20 42.62 -8.28
C GLU A 74 -11.19 41.31 -7.50
N ARG A 75 -10.85 40.22 -8.19
CA ARG A 75 -10.69 38.88 -7.63
C ARG A 75 -9.27 38.40 -7.84
N ARG A 76 -8.70 37.69 -6.86
CA ARG A 76 -7.45 36.98 -7.05
C ARG A 76 -7.66 35.72 -7.90
N VAL A 77 -6.89 35.55 -8.96
CA VAL A 77 -6.90 34.35 -9.84
C VAL A 77 -5.45 33.99 -10.16
N ASP A 78 -5.05 32.75 -9.88
CA ASP A 78 -3.68 32.25 -10.07
C ASP A 78 -2.59 33.14 -9.47
N GLY A 79 -2.89 33.77 -8.33
CA GLY A 79 -1.98 34.65 -7.58
C GLY A 79 -2.08 36.14 -7.93
N SER A 80 -2.60 36.50 -9.10
CA SER A 80 -2.74 37.89 -9.57
C SER A 80 -4.15 38.44 -9.36
N TRP A 81 -4.29 39.77 -9.28
CA TRP A 81 -5.61 40.41 -9.32
C TRP A 81 -6.14 40.46 -10.75
N ARG A 82 -7.46 40.28 -10.91
CA ARG A 82 -8.18 40.44 -12.16
C ARG A 82 -9.51 41.16 -11.92
N PRO A 83 -9.99 42.00 -12.84
CA PRO A 83 -11.33 42.55 -12.79
C PRO A 83 -12.38 41.44 -12.61
N ALA A 84 -13.29 41.64 -11.68
CA ALA A 84 -14.42 40.76 -11.39
C ALA A 84 -15.77 41.47 -11.59
N GLY A 85 -15.78 42.66 -12.18
CA GLY A 85 -16.95 43.50 -12.43
C GLY A 85 -16.87 44.84 -11.69
N GLU A 86 -17.80 45.72 -12.00
CA GLU A 86 -17.90 47.08 -11.48
C GLU A 86 -19.32 47.30 -10.93
N VAL A 87 -19.45 48.14 -9.91
CA VAL A 87 -20.68 48.41 -9.18
C VAL A 87 -20.76 49.89 -8.79
N VAL A 88 -21.96 50.43 -8.67
CA VAL A 88 -22.18 51.81 -8.24
C VAL A 88 -22.79 51.80 -6.84
N THR A 89 -22.29 52.62 -5.92
CA THR A 89 -22.86 52.75 -4.56
C THR A 89 -24.24 53.43 -4.60
N GLY A 90 -25.17 52.97 -3.78
CA GLY A 90 -26.45 53.63 -3.57
C GLY A 90 -26.34 54.89 -2.71
N GLU A 91 -27.47 55.56 -2.48
CA GLU A 91 -27.56 56.80 -1.68
C GLU A 91 -27.04 56.64 -0.23
N ASP A 92 -27.07 55.42 0.31
CA ASP A 92 -26.54 55.09 1.64
C ASP A 92 -25.04 54.74 1.63
N GLY A 93 -24.36 54.92 0.48
CA GLY A 93 -22.95 54.58 0.29
C GLY A 93 -22.69 53.07 0.17
N THR A 94 -23.73 52.22 0.14
CA THR A 94 -23.57 50.77 0.06
C THR A 94 -23.96 50.19 -1.29
N VAL A 95 -23.39 49.04 -1.64
CA VAL A 95 -23.89 48.21 -2.74
C VAL A 95 -23.55 46.75 -2.49
N GLU A 96 -24.53 45.87 -2.74
CA GLU A 96 -24.36 44.42 -2.70
C GLU A 96 -24.15 43.84 -4.10
N VAL A 97 -23.25 42.87 -4.22
CA VAL A 97 -22.99 42.21 -5.50
C VAL A 97 -22.63 40.74 -5.34
N GLU A 98 -23.25 39.89 -6.16
CA GLU A 98 -23.04 38.45 -6.15
C GLU A 98 -21.77 38.02 -6.92
N ARG A 99 -20.97 37.11 -6.36
CA ARG A 99 -19.81 36.50 -7.02
C ARG A 99 -19.72 35.00 -6.77
N THR A 100 -19.56 34.19 -7.81
CA THR A 100 -19.50 32.73 -7.67
C THR A 100 -18.22 32.25 -6.98
N MET A 101 -18.38 31.47 -5.91
CA MET A 101 -17.28 30.89 -5.15
C MET A 101 -16.52 29.81 -5.93
N SER A 102 -15.19 29.96 -6.01
CA SER A 102 -14.28 28.95 -6.53
C SER A 102 -14.14 27.78 -5.56
N ARG A 103 -13.75 26.63 -6.09
CA ARG A 103 -13.33 25.46 -5.32
C ARG A 103 -11.96 25.62 -4.66
N SER A 104 -11.15 26.58 -5.13
CA SER A 104 -9.89 27.02 -4.51
C SER A 104 -10.19 28.17 -3.54
N SER A 105 -9.73 28.06 -2.29
CA SER A 105 -9.84 29.16 -1.32
C SER A 105 -8.89 30.32 -1.64
N GLY A 106 -7.83 30.08 -2.42
CA GLY A 106 -6.92 31.11 -2.90
C GLY A 106 -7.60 32.12 -3.81
N ASP A 107 -8.57 31.68 -4.61
CA ASP A 107 -9.29 32.52 -5.58
C ASP A 107 -10.49 33.25 -4.96
N ASN A 108 -10.89 32.89 -3.74
CA ASN A 108 -12.02 33.51 -3.04
C ASN A 108 -11.54 34.72 -2.24
N ARG A 109 -10.72 35.55 -2.88
CA ARG A 109 -10.13 36.77 -2.34
C ARG A 109 -10.52 37.94 -3.21
N PHE A 110 -11.09 38.97 -2.59
CA PHE A 110 -11.66 40.12 -3.26
C PHE A 110 -11.11 41.42 -2.66
N ARG A 111 -11.08 42.48 -3.47
CA ARG A 111 -10.90 43.87 -3.03
C ARG A 111 -11.78 44.77 -3.89
N ALA A 112 -12.14 45.92 -3.35
CA ALA A 112 -12.85 46.99 -4.04
C ALA A 112 -11.89 48.17 -4.23
N SER A 113 -11.94 48.83 -5.38
CA SER A 113 -11.14 50.03 -5.69
C SER A 113 -12.01 51.09 -6.34
N TYR A 114 -11.85 52.33 -5.90
CA TYR A 114 -12.48 53.52 -6.44
C TYR A 114 -11.37 54.47 -6.87
N ASP A 115 -11.42 54.92 -8.12
CA ASP A 115 -10.33 55.68 -8.76
C ASP A 115 -10.38 57.18 -8.44
N GLY A 116 -11.39 57.63 -7.68
CA GLY A 116 -11.64 59.04 -7.37
C GLY A 116 -12.49 59.75 -8.43
N ASP A 117 -12.92 60.96 -8.08
CA ASP A 117 -13.49 61.96 -9.00
C ASP A 117 -13.01 63.37 -8.62
N GLU A 118 -13.60 64.40 -9.21
CA GLU A 118 -13.23 65.82 -8.97
C GLU A 118 -13.44 66.27 -7.51
N THR A 119 -14.29 65.57 -6.76
CA THR A 119 -14.71 65.90 -5.38
C THR A 119 -14.28 64.87 -4.35
N HIS A 120 -13.88 63.67 -4.75
CA HIS A 120 -13.58 62.54 -3.88
C HIS A 120 -12.25 61.85 -4.21
N ALA A 121 -11.39 61.66 -3.22
CA ALA A 121 -10.09 61.04 -3.40
C ALA A 121 -10.19 59.52 -3.69
N PRO A 122 -9.27 58.92 -4.45
CA PRO A 122 -9.22 57.48 -4.68
C PRO A 122 -9.02 56.69 -3.38
N SER A 123 -9.61 55.49 -3.32
CA SER A 123 -9.36 54.55 -2.21
C SER A 123 -9.48 53.09 -2.64
N THR A 124 -8.99 52.19 -1.80
CA THR A 124 -9.04 50.74 -2.04
C THR A 124 -9.27 50.00 -0.73
N SER A 125 -10.19 49.05 -0.74
CA SER A 125 -10.54 48.27 0.45
C SER A 125 -9.41 47.35 0.88
N GLY A 126 -9.45 46.95 2.16
CA GLY A 126 -8.74 45.75 2.61
C GLY A 126 -9.13 44.50 1.80
N VAL A 127 -8.24 43.51 1.76
CA VAL A 127 -8.48 42.24 1.05
C VAL A 127 -9.39 41.35 1.88
N VAL A 128 -10.58 41.05 1.34
CA VAL A 128 -11.56 40.14 1.96
C VAL A 128 -11.35 38.73 1.45
N VAL A 129 -11.35 37.76 2.37
CA VAL A 129 -11.39 36.33 2.04
C VAL A 129 -12.81 35.82 2.22
N ALA A 130 -13.54 35.63 1.13
CA ALA A 130 -14.87 35.03 1.16
C ALA A 130 -14.76 33.59 1.71
N THR A 131 -15.40 33.32 2.85
CA THR A 131 -15.19 32.06 3.57
C THR A 131 -15.91 30.92 2.87
N LEU A 132 -15.15 29.92 2.44
CA LEU A 132 -15.65 28.77 1.70
C LEU A 132 -16.24 27.70 2.64
N ALA A 133 -17.54 27.46 2.54
CA ALA A 133 -18.22 26.37 3.23
C ALA A 133 -17.85 25.00 2.60
N ARG A 134 -17.44 24.05 3.45
CA ARG A 134 -17.06 22.70 3.01
C ARG A 134 -18.24 21.74 2.98
N ARG A 135 -18.43 21.07 1.84
CA ARG A 135 -19.37 19.94 1.71
C ARG A 135 -18.83 18.71 2.42
N GLU A 136 -19.72 17.86 2.92
CA GLU A 136 -19.35 16.54 3.44
C GLU A 136 -18.87 15.63 2.31
N GLY A 137 -17.66 15.09 2.45
CA GLY A 137 -17.13 14.07 1.54
C GLY A 137 -17.72 12.69 1.81
N VAL A 138 -17.78 11.86 0.78
CA VAL A 138 -18.12 10.44 0.83
C VAL A 138 -17.19 9.67 -0.10
N VAL A 139 -16.35 8.80 0.46
CA VAL A 139 -15.45 7.91 -0.28
C VAL A 139 -15.80 6.44 -0.03
N ARG A 140 -16.02 5.69 -1.11
CA ARG A 140 -16.39 4.27 -1.06
C ARG A 140 -15.33 3.42 -1.75
N LEU A 141 -15.03 2.27 -1.14
CA LEU A 141 -14.19 1.22 -1.71
C LEU A 141 -15.02 -0.04 -1.94
N THR A 142 -15.01 -0.57 -3.15
CA THR A 142 -15.71 -1.81 -3.51
C THR A 142 -14.76 -2.78 -4.23
N GLY A 143 -15.05 -4.08 -4.17
CA GLY A 143 -14.21 -5.11 -4.78
C GLY A 143 -14.73 -6.51 -4.45
N GLN A 144 -14.02 -7.54 -4.92
CA GLN A 144 -14.37 -8.93 -4.63
C GLN A 144 -14.06 -9.29 -3.17
N ALA A 145 -14.96 -10.03 -2.53
CA ALA A 145 -14.79 -10.50 -1.14
C ALA A 145 -13.77 -11.63 -1.00
N THR A 146 -13.47 -12.36 -2.08
CA THR A 146 -12.53 -13.49 -2.08
C THR A 146 -11.57 -13.44 -3.27
N VAL A 147 -10.41 -14.08 -3.13
CA VAL A 147 -9.40 -14.20 -4.21
C VAL A 147 -8.56 -15.48 -4.07
N VAL A 148 -8.49 -16.29 -5.13
CA VAL A 148 -7.54 -17.42 -5.21
C VAL A 148 -6.10 -16.91 -5.20
N ASP A 149 -5.22 -17.53 -4.39
CA ASP A 149 -3.88 -17.00 -4.12
C ASP A 149 -3.08 -16.64 -5.38
N GLY A 150 -2.55 -15.42 -5.37
CA GLY A 150 -1.77 -14.88 -6.48
C GLY A 150 -2.59 -14.45 -7.70
N ARG A 151 -3.92 -14.58 -7.73
CA ARG A 151 -4.73 -13.87 -8.74
C ARG A 151 -4.78 -12.36 -8.45
N ARG A 152 -5.00 -11.56 -9.50
CA ARG A 152 -5.18 -10.10 -9.38
C ARG A 152 -6.65 -9.79 -9.21
N VAL A 153 -7.00 -8.90 -8.29
CA VAL A 153 -8.35 -8.34 -8.15
C VAL A 153 -8.35 -6.83 -8.37
N LYS A 154 -9.51 -6.33 -8.78
CA LYS A 154 -9.78 -4.91 -9.05
C LYS A 154 -10.61 -4.35 -7.89
N LEU A 155 -10.07 -3.36 -7.17
CA LEU A 155 -10.84 -2.55 -6.22
C LEU A 155 -11.21 -1.24 -6.90
N ARG A 156 -12.44 -0.77 -6.71
CA ARG A 156 -12.98 0.46 -7.30
C ARG A 156 -13.19 1.48 -6.20
N VAL A 157 -12.64 2.66 -6.40
CA VAL A 157 -12.87 3.85 -5.55
C VAL A 157 -13.96 4.70 -6.20
N LEU A 158 -14.86 5.22 -5.38
CA LEU A 158 -15.78 6.30 -5.73
C LEU A 158 -15.63 7.41 -4.69
N SER A 159 -15.41 8.66 -5.12
CA SER A 159 -15.37 9.85 -4.28
C SER A 159 -16.37 10.87 -4.80
N ARG A 160 -17.25 11.33 -3.90
CA ARG A 160 -18.31 12.29 -4.16
C ARG A 160 -18.60 13.08 -2.89
N THR A 161 -19.42 14.12 -2.96
CA THR A 161 -20.01 14.76 -1.78
C THR A 161 -21.20 13.94 -1.28
N ARG A 162 -21.70 14.24 -0.08
CA ARG A 162 -22.95 13.64 0.45
C ARG A 162 -24.17 13.94 -0.43
N SER A 163 -24.19 15.09 -1.12
CA SER A 163 -25.22 15.47 -2.10
C SER A 163 -25.04 14.83 -3.49
N GLY A 164 -23.99 14.04 -3.70
CA GLY A 164 -23.80 13.25 -4.93
C GLY A 164 -22.80 13.83 -5.94
N GLU A 165 -22.38 15.08 -5.77
CA GLU A 165 -21.43 15.80 -6.64
C GLU A 165 -20.08 15.07 -6.71
N THR A 166 -19.55 14.82 -7.91
CA THR A 166 -18.31 14.03 -8.09
C THR A 166 -17.06 14.79 -7.65
N VAL A 167 -16.19 14.12 -6.89
CA VAL A 167 -14.94 14.72 -6.39
C VAL A 167 -13.73 14.08 -7.08
N ARG A 168 -13.06 14.86 -7.93
CA ARG A 168 -11.72 14.55 -8.49
C ARG A 168 -10.68 14.92 -7.43
N GLY A 169 -9.85 13.98 -6.98
CA GLY A 169 -8.81 14.27 -5.99
C GLY A 169 -8.11 13.03 -5.44
N ASP A 170 -7.18 13.25 -4.53
CA ASP A 170 -6.30 12.21 -4.02
C ASP A 170 -6.90 11.40 -2.86
N VAL A 171 -6.68 10.08 -2.97
CA VAL A 171 -7.25 9.08 -2.08
C VAL A 171 -6.14 8.09 -1.66
N ARG A 172 -5.79 8.09 -0.37
CA ARG A 172 -4.85 7.12 0.22
C ARG A 172 -5.49 5.74 0.31
N VAL A 173 -4.74 4.73 -0.13
CA VAL A 173 -5.14 3.32 -0.11
C VAL A 173 -4.43 2.61 1.04
N LEU A 174 -5.20 2.20 2.04
CA LEU A 174 -4.70 1.53 3.24
C LEU A 174 -5.00 0.03 3.19
N ARG A 175 -4.03 -0.79 3.62
CA ARG A 175 -4.17 -2.25 3.77
C ARG A 175 -3.72 -2.70 5.15
N ARG A 176 -4.47 -3.63 5.72
CA ARG A 176 -4.12 -4.43 6.90
C ARG A 176 -4.21 -5.92 6.54
N LEU A 177 -3.34 -6.77 7.09
CA LEU A 177 -3.47 -8.23 6.98
C LEU A 177 -4.52 -8.70 8.00
N ALA A 178 -5.34 -9.71 7.70
CA ALA A 178 -6.08 -10.36 8.79
C ALA A 178 -5.09 -11.17 9.63
N GLY A 179 -5.09 -10.97 10.95
CA GLY A 179 -4.21 -11.69 11.87
C GLY A 179 -4.86 -12.96 12.41
N LYS A 180 -4.04 -13.99 12.63
CA LYS A 180 -4.22 -14.90 13.79
C LYS A 180 -3.30 -14.42 14.92
N ALA A 181 -3.49 -14.93 16.14
CA ALA A 181 -2.75 -14.50 17.32
C ALA A 181 -1.22 -14.55 17.11
N GLY A 182 -0.50 -13.54 17.63
CA GLY A 182 0.97 -13.47 17.58
C GLY A 182 1.59 -12.67 16.44
N GLY A 183 0.82 -12.00 15.57
CA GLY A 183 1.36 -11.20 14.46
C GLY A 183 0.91 -9.72 14.44
N ASN A 184 1.74 -8.85 13.87
CA ASN A 184 1.50 -7.40 13.65
C ASN A 184 0.34 -7.06 12.66
N GLY A 185 -0.64 -7.95 12.51
CA GLY A 185 -1.81 -7.81 11.63
C GLY A 185 -2.86 -6.80 12.10
N LYS A 186 -2.64 -6.09 13.22
CA LYS A 186 -3.57 -5.02 13.68
C LYS A 186 -3.34 -3.68 12.98
N THR A 187 -2.13 -3.41 12.47
CA THR A 187 -1.73 -2.11 11.92
C THR A 187 -2.14 -1.91 10.47
N TRP A 188 -2.71 -0.74 10.17
CA TRP A 188 -2.95 -0.29 8.80
C TRP A 188 -1.66 0.27 8.20
N ARG A 189 -1.33 -0.13 6.97
CA ARG A 189 -0.19 0.40 6.21
C ARG A 189 -0.68 1.06 4.93
N ASP A 190 -0.08 2.18 4.56
CA ASP A 190 -0.23 2.74 3.23
C ASP A 190 0.29 1.78 2.17
N VAL A 191 -0.43 1.74 1.04
CA VAL A 191 -0.06 0.95 -0.14
C VAL A 191 0.29 1.88 -1.30
N ARG A 192 -0.49 2.96 -1.47
CA ARG A 192 -0.26 4.07 -2.41
C ARG A 192 -1.35 5.14 -2.23
N THR A 193 -1.16 6.31 -2.82
CA THR A 193 -2.25 7.23 -3.17
C THR A 193 -2.75 6.91 -4.59
N VAL A 194 -4.03 7.18 -4.86
CA VAL A 194 -4.60 7.21 -6.21
C VAL A 194 -5.48 8.45 -6.38
N THR A 195 -5.38 9.11 -7.52
CA THR A 195 -6.25 10.24 -7.87
C THR A 195 -7.52 9.73 -8.55
N THR A 196 -8.70 10.19 -8.12
CA THR A 196 -9.95 9.95 -8.84
C THR A 196 -10.02 10.80 -10.10
N GLY A 197 -10.53 10.24 -11.21
CA GLY A 197 -10.81 11.01 -12.43
C GLY A 197 -12.05 11.88 -12.31
N GLY A 198 -12.42 12.60 -13.39
CA GLY A 198 -13.56 13.54 -13.40
C GLY A 198 -14.90 12.96 -12.92
N LYS A 199 -15.18 11.67 -13.17
CA LYS A 199 -16.36 10.96 -12.67
C LYS A 199 -16.26 10.51 -11.20
N GLY A 200 -15.30 11.04 -10.43
CA GLY A 200 -15.01 10.68 -9.04
C GLY A 200 -14.50 9.24 -8.85
N ARG A 201 -13.96 8.58 -9.89
CA ARG A 201 -13.62 7.14 -9.86
C ARG A 201 -12.12 6.87 -10.01
N ALA A 202 -11.61 5.85 -9.32
CA ALA A 202 -10.27 5.29 -9.52
C ALA A 202 -10.28 3.75 -9.46
N LEU A 203 -9.29 3.11 -10.09
CA LEU A 203 -9.15 1.65 -10.16
C LEU A 203 -7.82 1.18 -9.55
N ILE A 204 -7.91 0.32 -8.54
CA ILE A 204 -6.76 -0.23 -7.80
C ILE A 204 -6.62 -1.72 -8.15
N LYS A 205 -5.57 -2.08 -8.90
CA LYS A 205 -5.20 -3.50 -9.12
C LYS A 205 -4.35 -3.98 -7.93
N VAL A 206 -4.71 -5.09 -7.29
CA VAL A 206 -3.98 -5.70 -6.15
C VAL A 206 -3.85 -7.23 -6.32
N ARG A 207 -2.89 -7.86 -5.64
CA ARG A 207 -2.65 -9.31 -5.64
C ARG A 207 -2.39 -9.82 -4.20
N PRO A 208 -3.44 -10.05 -3.39
CA PRO A 208 -3.29 -10.56 -2.03
C PRO A 208 -2.60 -11.95 -2.01
N ARG A 209 -1.83 -12.21 -0.95
CA ARG A 209 -1.14 -13.51 -0.68
C ARG A 209 -1.50 -14.12 0.69
N ALA A 210 -2.45 -13.48 1.34
CA ALA A 210 -3.02 -13.75 2.65
C ALA A 210 -4.31 -12.91 2.75
N ASP A 211 -5.16 -13.21 3.74
CA ASP A 211 -6.37 -12.44 4.02
C ASP A 211 -6.04 -10.97 4.28
N THR A 212 -6.84 -10.08 3.70
CA THR A 212 -6.60 -8.64 3.77
C THR A 212 -7.86 -7.85 4.10
N ARG A 213 -7.64 -6.69 4.68
CA ARG A 213 -8.65 -5.67 5.00
C ARG A 213 -8.17 -4.38 4.33
N TRP A 214 -9.03 -3.75 3.55
CA TRP A 214 -8.71 -2.56 2.77
C TRP A 214 -9.67 -1.44 3.12
N ARG A 215 -9.19 -0.20 3.14
CA ARG A 215 -10.02 1.01 3.18
C ARG A 215 -9.32 2.13 2.46
N VAL A 216 -10.05 3.16 2.11
CA VAL A 216 -9.48 4.38 1.53
C VAL A 216 -9.83 5.60 2.36
N VAL A 217 -8.99 6.63 2.25
CA VAL A 217 -9.16 7.93 2.91
C VAL A 217 -8.96 9.02 1.87
N SER A 218 -9.96 9.87 1.64
CA SER A 218 -9.76 11.07 0.81
C SER A 218 -8.97 12.11 1.61
N LEU A 219 -8.10 12.87 0.97
CA LEU A 219 -7.31 13.89 1.67
C LEU A 219 -8.12 15.12 2.07
N GLY A 220 -9.30 15.31 1.49
CA GLY A 220 -10.07 16.56 1.57
C GLY A 220 -9.57 17.59 0.55
N GLN A 221 -10.35 18.66 0.39
CA GLN A 221 -10.06 19.83 -0.45
C GLN A 221 -10.65 21.07 0.23
N ASP A 222 -10.30 22.26 -0.25
CA ASP A 222 -10.80 23.53 0.29
C ASP A 222 -12.33 23.60 0.38
N TRP A 223 -13.03 22.96 -0.56
CA TRP A 223 -14.49 22.88 -0.64
C TRP A 223 -15.11 21.55 -0.16
N VAL A 224 -14.32 20.52 0.21
CA VAL A 224 -14.84 19.19 0.64
C VAL A 224 -14.08 18.64 1.84
N ARG A 225 -14.79 18.24 2.90
CA ARG A 225 -14.19 17.56 4.06
C ARG A 225 -13.63 16.18 3.67
N ARG A 226 -12.54 15.78 4.31
CA ARG A 226 -11.97 14.43 4.24
C ARG A 226 -12.99 13.38 4.70
N ASP A 227 -12.95 12.19 4.10
CA ASP A 227 -13.75 11.04 4.50
C ASP A 227 -12.94 9.74 4.44
N ARG A 228 -13.44 8.67 5.08
CA ARG A 228 -12.82 7.36 5.16
C ARG A 228 -13.86 6.27 4.89
N SER A 229 -13.58 5.43 3.90
CA SER A 229 -14.47 4.33 3.53
C SER A 229 -14.61 3.29 4.64
N GLU A 230 -15.71 2.53 4.54
CA GLU A 230 -15.83 1.21 5.17
C GLU A 230 -14.66 0.27 4.81
N VAL A 231 -14.55 -0.81 5.58
CA VAL A 231 -13.50 -1.81 5.43
C VAL A 231 -13.94 -2.93 4.48
N LEU A 232 -13.40 -2.92 3.27
CA LEU A 232 -13.50 -4.04 2.35
C LEU A 232 -12.67 -5.23 2.86
N ARG A 233 -13.33 -6.36 3.12
CA ARG A 233 -12.68 -7.64 3.43
C ARG A 233 -12.35 -8.36 2.11
N ILE A 234 -11.15 -8.91 1.99
CA ILE A 234 -10.75 -9.78 0.89
C ILE A 234 -10.04 -10.99 1.47
N ASP A 235 -10.71 -12.13 1.47
CA ASP A 235 -10.19 -13.38 1.99
C ASP A 235 -9.47 -14.16 0.87
N ASN A 236 -8.32 -14.72 1.21
CA ASN A 236 -7.42 -15.41 0.31
C ASN A 236 -7.80 -16.89 0.33
N LEU A 237 -7.95 -17.49 -0.86
CA LEU A 237 -8.34 -18.87 -1.01
C LEU A 237 -7.16 -19.70 -1.56
N PRO A 238 -6.97 -20.94 -1.10
CA PRO A 238 -5.92 -21.82 -1.62
C PRO A 238 -6.19 -22.16 -3.10
N PRO A 239 -5.16 -22.18 -3.98
CA PRO A 239 -5.36 -22.56 -5.38
C PRO A 239 -5.70 -24.03 -5.62
N VAL A 240 -5.30 -24.93 -4.71
CA VAL A 240 -5.63 -26.36 -4.78
C VAL A 240 -6.34 -26.79 -3.49
N ALA A 241 -7.13 -27.85 -3.54
CA ALA A 241 -7.86 -28.33 -2.37
C ALA A 241 -6.88 -28.72 -1.23
N PRO A 242 -7.05 -28.16 -0.01
CA PRO A 242 -6.27 -28.57 1.17
C PRO A 242 -6.38 -30.07 1.45
N VAL A 243 -5.37 -30.63 2.10
CA VAL A 243 -5.34 -32.05 2.48
C VAL A 243 -6.32 -32.28 3.63
N ARG A 244 -7.26 -33.21 3.43
CA ARG A 244 -8.15 -33.72 4.48
C ARG A 244 -7.58 -35.04 4.98
N LEU A 245 -6.97 -35.03 6.17
CA LEU A 245 -6.48 -36.25 6.81
C LEU A 245 -7.63 -36.98 7.54
N PRO A 246 -7.57 -38.31 7.72
CA PRO A 246 -8.51 -39.05 8.55
C PRO A 246 -8.59 -38.47 9.97
N ARG A 247 -9.76 -38.48 10.61
CA ARG A 247 -9.97 -37.90 11.95
C ARG A 247 -9.07 -38.53 13.03
N ALA A 248 -8.73 -39.81 12.89
CA ALA A 248 -7.84 -40.54 13.80
C ALA A 248 -6.35 -40.41 13.46
N ALA A 249 -5.98 -39.71 12.38
CA ALA A 249 -4.57 -39.57 12.00
C ALA A 249 -3.82 -38.67 13.00
N PRO A 250 -2.66 -39.11 13.52
CA PRO A 250 -1.92 -38.34 14.50
C PRO A 250 -1.26 -37.11 13.85
N SER A 251 -1.14 -36.01 14.61
CA SER A 251 -0.45 -34.79 14.17
C SER A 251 1.07 -34.85 14.43
N PRO A 252 1.91 -34.18 13.62
CA PRO A 252 3.35 -34.09 13.84
C PRO A 252 3.72 -33.62 15.26
N ARG A 253 4.65 -34.32 15.92
CA ARG A 253 5.12 -33.93 17.26
C ARG A 253 5.97 -32.66 17.25
N VAL A 254 6.65 -32.35 16.15
CA VAL A 254 7.47 -31.15 16.01
C VAL A 254 6.78 -30.15 15.10
N HIS A 255 6.48 -28.97 15.62
CA HIS A 255 5.92 -27.87 14.84
C HIS A 255 7.05 -27.02 14.27
N VAL A 256 7.00 -26.78 12.96
CA VAL A 256 7.90 -25.84 12.26
C VAL A 256 7.11 -24.59 11.83
N PRO A 257 7.76 -23.41 11.70
CA PRO A 257 7.10 -22.23 11.15
C PRO A 257 6.50 -22.50 9.77
N GLN A 258 5.48 -21.73 9.38
CA GLN A 258 4.94 -21.83 8.02
C GLN A 258 5.96 -21.30 7.00
N GLN A 259 6.21 -22.06 5.94
CA GLN A 259 7.18 -21.66 4.91
C GLN A 259 6.68 -20.46 4.10
N ARG A 260 7.62 -19.65 3.59
CA ARG A 260 7.32 -18.47 2.77
C ARG A 260 6.47 -18.87 1.56
N ARG A 261 5.47 -18.06 1.21
CA ARG A 261 4.63 -18.25 0.01
C ARG A 261 5.50 -18.29 -1.26
N GLY A 262 5.19 -19.21 -2.16
CA GLY A 262 5.99 -19.45 -3.38
C GLY A 262 6.01 -18.29 -4.37
N THR A 263 7.14 -18.13 -5.06
CA THR A 263 7.50 -17.04 -5.99
C THR A 263 7.52 -17.52 -7.45
N GLY A 264 7.56 -16.60 -8.43
CA GLY A 264 7.60 -16.97 -9.86
C GLY A 264 6.37 -17.75 -10.36
N LYS A 265 6.48 -18.37 -11.55
CA LYS A 265 5.44 -19.22 -12.17
C LYS A 265 5.67 -20.72 -11.90
N GLY A 266 4.61 -21.50 -11.72
CA GLY A 266 4.68 -22.95 -11.52
C GLY A 266 5.56 -23.37 -10.34
N ALA A 267 6.30 -24.48 -10.53
CA ALA A 267 7.27 -25.02 -9.56
C ALA A 267 8.50 -24.11 -9.35
N HIS A 268 8.87 -23.30 -10.35
CA HIS A 268 9.99 -22.34 -10.27
C HIS A 268 11.29 -22.88 -9.62
N PRO A 269 11.84 -24.02 -10.07
CA PRO A 269 13.07 -24.57 -9.52
C PRO A 269 14.25 -23.64 -9.81
N VAL A 270 15.01 -23.30 -8.78
CA VAL A 270 16.26 -22.53 -8.88
C VAL A 270 17.34 -23.35 -8.18
N VAL A 271 18.40 -23.69 -8.91
CA VAL A 271 19.54 -24.47 -8.40
C VAL A 271 20.75 -23.56 -8.35
N THR A 272 21.44 -23.51 -7.21
CA THR A 272 22.68 -22.73 -7.03
C THR A 272 23.78 -23.59 -6.42
N GLY A 273 25.04 -23.11 -6.49
CA GLY A 273 26.05 -23.49 -5.49
C GLY A 273 25.57 -23.18 -4.07
N ILE A 274 26.19 -23.77 -3.05
CA ILE A 274 25.84 -23.49 -1.65
C ILE A 274 26.35 -22.09 -1.26
N PRO A 275 25.48 -21.11 -0.95
CA PRO A 275 25.92 -19.77 -0.50
C PRO A 275 26.56 -19.82 0.90
N ASP A 276 27.43 -18.87 1.24
CA ASP A 276 28.23 -18.92 2.48
C ASP A 276 27.38 -18.99 3.75
N GLY A 277 26.34 -18.16 3.88
CA GLY A 277 25.42 -18.21 5.01
C GLY A 277 24.58 -19.51 5.09
N VAL A 278 24.49 -20.29 4.00
CA VAL A 278 23.91 -21.64 4.02
C VAL A 278 24.96 -22.67 4.41
N TRP A 279 26.18 -22.54 3.89
CA TRP A 279 27.29 -23.41 4.24
C TRP A 279 27.61 -23.35 5.73
N GLY A 280 27.76 -22.14 6.27
CA GLY A 280 28.01 -21.92 7.70
C GLY A 280 26.94 -22.48 8.63
N SER A 281 25.67 -22.54 8.21
CA SER A 281 24.62 -23.18 9.01
C SER A 281 24.55 -24.70 8.86
N MET A 282 25.08 -25.25 7.76
CA MET A 282 25.21 -26.69 7.55
C MET A 282 26.42 -27.29 8.27
N THR A 283 27.52 -26.55 8.36
CA THR A 283 28.77 -26.97 9.02
C THR A 283 28.56 -27.20 10.52
N GLY A 284 29.06 -28.33 11.04
CA GLY A 284 28.78 -28.78 12.40
C GLY A 284 27.34 -29.30 12.60
N ARG A 285 26.57 -29.47 11.52
CA ARG A 285 25.19 -29.98 11.53
C ARG A 285 25.00 -31.07 10.49
N SER A 286 24.47 -30.72 9.31
CA SER A 286 24.26 -31.67 8.21
C SER A 286 25.54 -31.93 7.42
N TRP A 287 26.62 -31.19 7.69
CA TRP A 287 27.96 -31.38 7.12
C TRP A 287 29.03 -31.19 8.20
N HIS A 288 30.09 -31.99 8.16
CA HIS A 288 31.26 -31.88 9.02
C HIS A 288 32.52 -32.47 8.32
N ALA A 289 33.69 -32.35 8.96
CA ALA A 289 34.90 -33.01 8.47
C ALA A 289 34.71 -34.54 8.36
N GLY A 290 35.23 -35.16 7.30
CA GLY A 290 35.03 -36.58 7.00
C GLY A 290 33.77 -36.93 6.18
N CYS A 291 32.91 -35.96 5.86
CA CYS A 291 31.78 -36.17 4.94
C CYS A 291 32.24 -36.46 3.50
N PRO A 292 31.56 -37.34 2.75
CA PRO A 292 32.05 -37.84 1.46
C PRO A 292 31.81 -36.87 0.29
N VAL A 293 31.06 -35.80 0.52
CA VAL A 293 30.77 -34.76 -0.47
C VAL A 293 31.10 -33.40 0.16
N GLY A 294 32.11 -32.72 -0.37
CA GLY A 294 32.46 -31.35 0.01
C GLY A 294 31.50 -30.31 -0.60
N ARG A 295 31.62 -29.05 -0.16
CA ARG A 295 30.75 -27.92 -0.59
C ARG A 295 30.56 -27.85 -2.11
N ALA A 296 31.63 -28.02 -2.89
CA ALA A 296 31.62 -27.93 -4.34
C ALA A 296 30.85 -29.08 -5.04
N GLY A 297 30.71 -30.24 -4.38
CA GLY A 297 29.90 -31.37 -4.84
C GLY A 297 28.42 -31.28 -4.46
N LEU A 298 28.01 -30.26 -3.70
CA LEU A 298 26.61 -30.02 -3.29
C LEU A 298 25.97 -28.86 -4.05
N ARG A 299 24.65 -28.91 -4.20
CA ARG A 299 23.82 -27.84 -4.77
C ARG A 299 22.60 -27.60 -3.90
N LEU A 300 22.16 -26.35 -3.85
CA LEU A 300 20.94 -25.92 -3.16
C LEU A 300 19.81 -25.77 -4.18
N LEU A 301 18.77 -26.58 -4.05
CA LEU A 301 17.52 -26.42 -4.75
C LEU A 301 16.57 -25.56 -3.92
N ARG A 302 16.10 -24.48 -4.53
CA ARG A 302 14.92 -23.73 -4.06
C ARG A 302 13.78 -24.01 -5.02
N ILE A 303 12.66 -24.55 -4.54
CA ILE A 303 11.53 -24.91 -5.40
C ILE A 303 10.20 -24.56 -4.73
N ASN A 304 9.17 -24.32 -5.52
CA ASN A 304 7.81 -24.23 -5.00
C ASN A 304 7.17 -25.62 -4.90
N TYR A 305 6.42 -25.83 -3.83
CA TYR A 305 5.61 -27.03 -3.61
C TYR A 305 4.20 -26.64 -3.13
N TRP A 306 3.25 -27.57 -3.19
CA TRP A 306 1.91 -27.38 -2.62
C TRP A 306 1.90 -27.81 -1.15
N GLY A 307 1.53 -26.91 -0.25
CA GLY A 307 1.36 -27.23 1.17
C GLY A 307 0.09 -28.03 1.43
N TYR A 308 0.00 -28.64 2.62
CA TYR A 308 -1.23 -29.30 3.07
C TYR A 308 -2.37 -28.30 3.26
N ASP A 309 -2.05 -27.01 3.44
CA ASP A 309 -2.99 -25.88 3.46
C ASP A 309 -3.55 -25.50 2.08
N GLY A 310 -3.16 -26.21 1.01
CA GLY A 310 -3.60 -25.97 -0.37
C GLY A 310 -2.91 -24.77 -1.04
N TYR A 311 -1.95 -24.12 -0.38
CA TYR A 311 -1.23 -22.99 -0.92
C TYR A 311 0.14 -23.37 -1.47
N ARG A 312 0.68 -22.52 -2.34
CA ARG A 312 2.04 -22.70 -2.85
C ARG A 312 3.05 -22.10 -1.87
N HIS A 313 3.99 -22.91 -1.41
CA HIS A 313 5.12 -22.52 -0.53
C HIS A 313 6.46 -22.60 -1.26
N ARG A 314 7.53 -22.11 -0.64
CA ARG A 314 8.93 -22.20 -1.11
C ARG A 314 9.75 -23.09 -0.18
N GLY A 315 10.24 -24.21 -0.71
CA GLY A 315 11.11 -25.16 -0.05
C GLY A 315 12.59 -24.95 -0.38
N GLU A 316 13.44 -25.47 0.50
CA GLU A 316 14.90 -25.57 0.31
C GLU A 316 15.35 -27.01 0.53
N LEU A 317 16.17 -27.54 -0.38
CA LEU A 317 16.73 -28.88 -0.32
C LEU A 317 18.18 -28.87 -0.82
N VAL A 318 19.07 -29.56 -0.12
CA VAL A 318 20.47 -29.74 -0.54
C VAL A 318 20.66 -31.18 -1.00
N ALA A 319 21.34 -31.37 -2.14
CA ALA A 319 21.66 -32.67 -2.70
C ALA A 319 23.00 -32.59 -3.45
N SER A 320 23.56 -33.74 -3.87
CA SER A 320 24.77 -33.75 -4.69
C SER A 320 24.50 -33.25 -6.12
N VAL A 321 25.54 -32.76 -6.79
CA VAL A 321 25.46 -32.24 -8.17
C VAL A 321 24.76 -33.22 -9.12
N ALA A 322 25.09 -34.51 -9.08
CA ALA A 322 24.51 -35.50 -9.99
C ALA A 322 23.11 -35.98 -9.59
N ALA A 323 22.75 -35.92 -8.30
CA ALA A 323 21.38 -36.21 -7.87
C ALA A 323 20.41 -35.07 -8.21
N MET A 324 20.93 -33.84 -8.32
CA MET A 324 20.12 -32.63 -8.49
C MET A 324 19.15 -32.63 -9.70
N PRO A 325 19.50 -33.15 -10.89
CA PRO A 325 18.53 -33.31 -11.99
C PRO A 325 17.34 -34.21 -11.63
N ALA A 326 17.56 -35.32 -10.93
CA ALA A 326 16.49 -36.21 -10.47
C ALA A 326 15.63 -35.52 -9.40
N MET A 327 16.25 -34.90 -8.38
CA MET A 327 15.56 -34.10 -7.35
C MET A 327 14.63 -33.05 -7.97
N ARG A 328 15.14 -32.28 -8.95
CA ARG A 328 14.36 -31.30 -9.71
C ARG A 328 13.20 -31.96 -10.45
N ARG A 329 13.43 -33.05 -11.19
CA ARG A 329 12.36 -33.75 -11.94
C ARG A 329 11.25 -34.27 -11.02
N ALA A 330 11.61 -34.90 -9.91
CA ALA A 330 10.66 -35.46 -8.94
C ALA A 330 9.76 -34.38 -8.35
N LEU A 331 10.36 -33.31 -7.79
CA LEU A 331 9.61 -32.26 -7.12
C LEU A 331 8.81 -31.38 -8.10
N VAL A 332 9.30 -31.16 -9.34
CA VAL A 332 8.50 -30.56 -10.41
C VAL A 332 7.33 -31.47 -10.81
N GLY A 333 7.54 -32.79 -10.87
CA GLY A 333 6.49 -33.76 -11.16
C GLY A 333 5.39 -33.77 -10.09
N MET A 334 5.77 -33.78 -8.81
CA MET A 334 4.83 -33.67 -7.69
C MET A 334 4.06 -32.35 -7.73
N PHE A 335 4.74 -31.23 -8.00
CA PHE A 335 4.08 -29.92 -8.15
C PHE A 335 3.04 -29.91 -9.28
N LYS A 336 3.39 -30.48 -10.45
CA LYS A 336 2.49 -30.58 -11.61
C LYS A 336 1.28 -31.50 -11.34
N ALA A 337 1.45 -32.52 -10.50
CA ALA A 337 0.39 -33.46 -10.11
C ALA A 337 -0.40 -33.01 -8.86
N GLU A 338 -0.21 -31.78 -8.39
CA GLU A 338 -0.85 -31.22 -7.18
C GLU A 338 -0.68 -32.09 -5.92
N LEU A 339 0.41 -32.86 -5.87
CA LEU A 339 0.77 -33.70 -4.73
C LEU A 339 1.45 -32.85 -3.66
N PRO A 340 0.88 -32.80 -2.44
CA PRO A 340 1.31 -31.86 -1.44
C PRO A 340 2.48 -32.40 -0.61
N ILE A 341 3.33 -31.48 -0.19
CA ILE A 341 4.43 -31.69 0.73
C ILE A 341 4.12 -30.91 2.01
N ARG A 342 4.33 -31.53 3.17
CA ARG A 342 4.00 -30.93 4.47
C ARG A 342 4.97 -29.79 4.80
N SER A 343 6.26 -30.09 4.80
CA SER A 343 7.34 -29.10 4.86
C SER A 343 8.56 -29.58 4.07
N MET A 344 9.42 -28.64 3.69
CA MET A 344 10.66 -28.84 2.93
C MET A 344 11.69 -27.79 3.41
N TYR A 345 12.17 -28.00 4.62
CA TYR A 345 13.32 -27.33 5.21
C TYR A 345 14.57 -28.19 5.02
N ARG A 346 15.72 -27.55 4.84
CA ARG A 346 17.01 -28.22 4.96
C ARG A 346 17.17 -28.78 6.38
N VAL A 347 17.76 -29.98 6.49
CA VAL A 347 17.84 -30.71 7.76
C VAL A 347 18.70 -30.01 8.82
N ASP A 348 19.67 -29.15 8.44
CA ASP A 348 20.48 -28.34 9.37
C ASP A 348 19.67 -27.39 10.27
N ARG A 349 18.41 -27.11 9.88
CA ARG A 349 17.46 -26.31 10.65
C ARG A 349 16.93 -27.02 11.90
N PHE A 350 17.13 -28.33 12.03
CA PHE A 350 16.65 -29.13 13.17
C PHE A 350 17.69 -29.31 14.29
N GLY A 351 18.93 -28.83 14.09
CA GLY A 351 20.02 -28.92 15.07
C GLY A 351 20.95 -30.11 14.82
N TRP A 352 21.90 -30.32 15.72
CA TRP A 352 22.84 -31.45 15.71
C TRP A 352 22.31 -32.59 16.61
N SER A 353 22.58 -33.83 16.23
CA SER A 353 22.31 -35.02 17.03
C SER A 353 23.61 -35.79 17.26
N ALA A 354 24.08 -35.82 18.52
CA ALA A 354 25.27 -36.57 18.90
C ALA A 354 25.12 -38.08 18.59
N LYS A 355 23.92 -38.64 18.75
CA LYS A 355 23.60 -40.04 18.42
C LYS A 355 23.78 -40.37 16.94
N LEU A 356 23.45 -39.45 16.04
CA LEU A 356 23.55 -39.67 14.60
C LEU A 356 24.88 -39.20 14.00
N GLN A 357 25.63 -38.39 14.75
CA GLN A 357 26.77 -37.60 14.26
C GLN A 357 26.40 -36.85 12.97
N GLY A 358 25.35 -36.03 13.05
CA GLY A 358 24.83 -35.26 11.94
C GLY A 358 23.66 -34.39 12.37
N ALA A 359 22.87 -33.88 11.41
CA ALA A 359 21.68 -33.11 11.75
C ALA A 359 20.57 -34.01 12.33
N ASP A 360 19.73 -33.45 13.22
CA ASP A 360 18.68 -34.18 13.93
C ASP A 360 17.54 -34.63 13.01
N ASP A 361 17.78 -35.80 12.43
CA ASP A 361 16.91 -36.54 11.52
C ASP A 361 15.59 -36.94 12.19
N TYR A 362 15.62 -37.35 13.46
CA TYR A 362 14.41 -37.73 14.20
C TYR A 362 13.48 -36.53 14.42
N ARG A 363 14.04 -35.37 14.78
CA ARG A 363 13.27 -34.12 14.90
C ARG A 363 12.75 -33.63 13.55
N SER A 364 13.51 -33.84 12.47
CA SER A 364 13.06 -33.57 11.10
C SER A 364 11.90 -34.49 10.69
N MET A 365 12.05 -35.81 10.94
CA MET A 365 11.01 -36.80 10.68
C MET A 365 9.73 -36.48 11.46
N ALA A 366 9.86 -36.13 12.75
CA ALA A 366 8.77 -35.78 13.64
C ALA A 366 8.04 -34.47 13.28
N ALA A 367 8.61 -33.66 12.39
CA ALA A 367 7.94 -32.49 11.77
C ALA A 367 7.26 -32.81 10.43
N GLY A 368 7.45 -34.03 9.90
CA GLY A 368 7.00 -34.40 8.57
C GLY A 368 7.76 -33.66 7.46
N ASN A 369 9.06 -33.49 7.63
CA ASN A 369 9.89 -32.67 6.76
C ASN A 369 10.49 -33.46 5.59
N THR A 370 10.29 -33.00 4.37
CA THR A 370 10.92 -33.54 3.16
C THR A 370 12.36 -33.05 3.06
N SER A 371 13.34 -33.96 3.01
CA SER A 371 14.76 -33.64 3.10
C SER A 371 15.64 -34.55 2.24
N ALA A 372 16.92 -34.23 2.07
CA ALA A 372 17.85 -35.02 1.26
C ALA A 372 19.25 -35.13 1.88
N PHE A 373 20.16 -34.17 1.66
CA PHE A 373 21.51 -34.26 2.21
C PHE A 373 21.53 -34.14 3.75
N ASN A 374 21.91 -35.21 4.42
CA ASN A 374 22.29 -35.26 5.83
C ASN A 374 23.54 -36.13 5.95
N CYS A 375 24.71 -35.53 6.15
CA CYS A 375 25.90 -36.29 6.48
C CYS A 375 25.80 -36.79 7.91
N ARG A 376 25.46 -38.08 8.04
CA ARG A 376 25.29 -38.78 9.31
C ARG A 376 25.60 -40.27 9.20
N GLN A 377 25.68 -40.92 10.35
CA GLN A 377 25.63 -42.38 10.43
C GLN A 377 24.20 -42.90 10.12
N VAL A 378 24.07 -44.18 9.80
CA VAL A 378 22.78 -44.85 9.66
C VAL A 378 22.11 -44.92 11.03
N VAL A 379 20.80 -44.70 11.06
CA VAL A 379 20.00 -44.71 12.29
C VAL A 379 20.16 -46.07 12.99
N ASN A 380 20.65 -46.04 14.23
CA ASN A 380 20.95 -47.22 15.05
C ASN A 380 21.98 -48.20 14.45
N ARG A 381 22.90 -47.76 13.56
CA ARG A 381 24.05 -48.56 13.12
C ARG A 381 25.34 -47.73 13.12
N PRO A 382 26.09 -47.70 14.24
CA PRO A 382 27.32 -46.94 14.34
C PRO A 382 28.34 -47.29 13.25
N GLY A 383 29.11 -46.30 12.79
CA GLY A 383 30.14 -46.47 11.74
C GLY A 383 29.61 -46.65 10.30
N VAL A 384 28.37 -47.12 10.11
CA VAL A 384 27.76 -47.25 8.77
C VAL A 384 27.27 -45.88 8.29
N ARG A 385 27.69 -45.45 7.09
CA ARG A 385 27.35 -44.13 6.54
C ARG A 385 25.99 -44.13 5.84
N SER A 386 25.13 -43.15 6.16
CA SER A 386 23.81 -43.03 5.52
C SER A 386 23.91 -42.75 4.01
N PRO A 387 23.00 -43.29 3.17
CA PRO A 387 22.86 -42.87 1.77
C PRO A 387 22.67 -41.34 1.61
N HIS A 388 22.02 -40.69 2.58
CA HIS A 388 21.85 -39.24 2.66
C HIS A 388 23.18 -38.47 2.71
N SER A 389 24.23 -39.08 3.25
CA SER A 389 25.57 -38.48 3.34
C SER A 389 26.23 -38.30 1.97
N TYR A 390 25.76 -39.02 0.94
CA TYR A 390 26.18 -38.84 -0.46
C TYR A 390 25.28 -37.86 -1.24
N GLY A 391 24.26 -37.29 -0.59
CA GLY A 391 23.32 -36.34 -1.20
C GLY A 391 22.47 -36.92 -2.32
N ARG A 392 22.32 -38.25 -2.37
CA ARG A 392 21.60 -38.99 -3.43
C ARG A 392 20.19 -39.45 -3.04
N SER A 393 19.81 -39.25 -1.78
CA SER A 393 18.58 -39.78 -1.18
C SER A 393 17.59 -38.66 -0.89
N LEU A 394 16.30 -38.97 -0.92
CA LEU A 394 15.19 -38.06 -0.72
C LEU A 394 14.17 -38.73 0.20
N ASP A 395 13.93 -38.13 1.36
CA ASP A 395 12.81 -38.47 2.24
C ASP A 395 11.64 -37.54 1.96
N VAL A 396 10.43 -38.07 1.84
CA VAL A 396 9.21 -37.29 1.53
C VAL A 396 8.12 -37.52 2.57
N ASN A 397 7.56 -36.43 3.10
CA ASN A 397 6.43 -36.44 4.06
C ASN A 397 6.58 -37.51 5.16
N THR A 398 7.73 -37.48 5.84
CA THR A 398 8.22 -38.47 6.82
C THR A 398 7.25 -38.80 7.97
N TRP A 399 6.32 -37.89 8.29
CA TRP A 399 5.30 -38.15 9.31
C TRP A 399 4.22 -39.11 8.82
N GLU A 400 3.83 -38.98 7.56
CA GLU A 400 2.88 -39.84 6.87
C GLU A 400 3.52 -41.12 6.32
N ASN A 401 4.85 -41.20 6.29
CA ASN A 401 5.61 -42.28 5.68
C ASN A 401 6.73 -42.73 6.62
N PRO A 402 6.43 -43.59 7.61
CA PRO A 402 7.39 -43.99 8.61
C PRO A 402 8.47 -44.95 8.10
N TYR A 403 9.55 -45.02 8.89
CA TYR A 403 10.68 -45.94 8.82
C TYR A 403 10.61 -46.96 9.96
N ARG A 404 10.87 -48.23 9.66
CA ARG A 404 11.04 -49.31 10.63
C ARG A 404 12.49 -49.35 11.13
N SER A 405 12.75 -48.66 12.24
CA SER A 405 14.02 -48.79 12.96
C SER A 405 14.06 -50.06 13.82
N PRO A 406 15.26 -50.52 14.26
CA PRO A 406 15.38 -51.61 15.24
C PRO A 406 14.60 -51.39 16.55
N THR A 407 14.38 -50.13 16.92
CA THR A 407 13.64 -49.72 18.14
C THR A 407 12.18 -49.37 17.86
N GLY A 408 11.62 -49.83 16.73
CA GLY A 408 10.23 -49.59 16.34
C GLY A 408 10.04 -48.57 15.21
N LEU A 409 8.77 -48.28 14.90
CA LEU A 409 8.36 -47.41 13.80
C LEU A 409 8.50 -45.93 14.18
N VAL A 410 9.25 -45.19 13.36
CA VAL A 410 9.52 -43.77 13.55
C VAL A 410 9.08 -42.97 12.31
N PRO A 411 8.51 -41.76 12.45
CA PRO A 411 8.25 -41.08 13.72
C PRO A 411 7.00 -41.61 14.45
N ASN A 412 6.10 -42.36 13.79
CA ASN A 412 4.92 -42.96 14.42
C ASN A 412 4.55 -44.30 13.75
N ALA A 413 3.81 -45.15 14.47
CA ALA A 413 3.36 -46.44 13.95
C ALA A 413 2.03 -46.37 13.17
N TRP A 414 1.15 -45.42 13.50
CA TRP A 414 -0.24 -45.36 12.97
C TRP A 414 -0.27 -45.37 11.44
N TRP A 415 0.58 -44.56 10.80
CA TRP A 415 0.61 -44.47 9.35
C TRP A 415 1.09 -45.78 8.67
N GLN A 416 1.81 -46.69 9.33
CA GLN A 416 2.33 -47.90 8.68
C GLN A 416 1.24 -48.75 7.99
N SER A 417 0.07 -48.90 8.62
CA SER A 417 -1.09 -49.62 8.08
C SER A 417 -2.09 -48.73 7.32
N HIS A 418 -1.90 -47.41 7.30
CA HIS A 418 -2.82 -46.45 6.69
C HIS A 418 -2.19 -45.78 5.47
N SER A 419 -2.89 -45.82 4.33
CA SER A 419 -2.51 -45.07 3.13
C SER A 419 -3.39 -43.83 2.94
N HIS A 420 -2.95 -42.90 2.10
CA HIS A 420 -3.73 -41.72 1.71
C HIS A 420 -3.29 -41.28 0.31
N PRO A 421 -4.23 -41.16 -0.67
CA PRO A 421 -3.94 -41.11 -2.11
C PRO A 421 -3.09 -39.92 -2.60
N ARG A 422 -2.82 -38.94 -1.72
CA ARG A 422 -1.96 -37.79 -1.99
C ARG A 422 -0.69 -37.73 -1.15
N VAL A 423 -0.60 -38.42 0.00
CA VAL A 423 0.47 -38.17 1.00
C VAL A 423 1.08 -39.39 1.69
N ALA A 424 0.44 -40.56 1.68
CA ALA A 424 0.92 -41.74 2.40
C ALA A 424 0.81 -43.00 1.52
N TRP A 425 1.95 -43.65 1.21
CA TRP A 425 2.01 -44.73 0.22
C TRP A 425 2.52 -46.06 0.74
N ARG A 426 1.82 -47.14 0.39
CA ARG A 426 2.17 -48.52 0.78
C ARG A 426 2.34 -49.48 -0.42
N SER A 427 2.21 -48.97 -1.65
CA SER A 427 2.48 -49.66 -2.91
C SER A 427 3.24 -48.76 -3.90
N ARG A 428 3.91 -49.38 -4.87
CA ARG A 428 4.57 -48.74 -6.01
C ARG A 428 3.60 -47.99 -6.94
N ASP A 429 2.33 -48.38 -6.93
CA ASP A 429 1.28 -47.78 -7.76
C ASP A 429 0.86 -46.39 -7.27
N HIS A 430 1.20 -46.02 -6.03
CA HIS A 430 0.86 -44.70 -5.51
C HIS A 430 1.53 -43.59 -6.35
N ARG A 431 0.77 -42.54 -6.65
CA ARG A 431 1.16 -41.53 -7.63
C ARG A 431 2.49 -40.83 -7.32
N VAL A 432 2.81 -40.62 -6.04
CA VAL A 432 4.12 -40.11 -5.59
C VAL A 432 5.24 -41.05 -6.03
N VAL A 433 5.13 -42.35 -5.72
CA VAL A 433 6.15 -43.35 -6.05
C VAL A 433 6.35 -43.43 -7.56
N GLN A 434 5.26 -43.50 -8.35
CA GLN A 434 5.33 -43.47 -9.82
C GLN A 434 6.02 -42.21 -10.39
N ILE A 435 5.88 -41.05 -9.74
CA ILE A 435 6.52 -39.80 -10.18
C ILE A 435 8.00 -39.81 -9.83
N LEU A 436 8.38 -40.24 -8.63
CA LEU A 436 9.77 -40.33 -8.21
C LEU A 436 10.52 -41.38 -9.04
N THR A 437 9.92 -42.55 -9.29
CA THR A 437 10.49 -43.57 -10.17
C THR A 437 10.79 -43.03 -11.57
N ARG A 438 9.81 -42.38 -12.22
CA ARG A 438 10.01 -41.74 -13.54
C ARG A 438 10.98 -40.56 -13.53
N ALA A 439 11.23 -39.94 -12.38
CA ALA A 439 12.25 -38.91 -12.23
C ALA A 439 13.68 -39.48 -12.13
N GLY A 440 13.83 -40.80 -11.94
CA GLY A 440 15.10 -41.50 -11.79
C GLY A 440 15.40 -41.99 -10.37
N PHE A 441 14.39 -42.11 -9.50
CA PHE A 441 14.56 -42.70 -8.17
C PHE A 441 14.19 -44.19 -8.15
N ARG A 442 14.62 -44.89 -7.10
CA ARG A 442 14.09 -46.18 -6.64
C ARG A 442 13.44 -45.93 -5.27
N TRP A 443 12.29 -46.55 -5.02
CA TRP A 443 11.73 -46.66 -3.67
C TRP A 443 12.46 -47.80 -2.95
N THR A 444 13.62 -47.47 -2.35
CA THR A 444 14.69 -48.44 -2.09
C THR A 444 14.29 -49.55 -1.13
N TYR A 445 13.52 -49.23 -0.08
CA TYR A 445 13.24 -50.14 1.03
C TYR A 445 11.74 -50.47 1.17
N GLY A 446 10.89 -49.98 0.27
CA GLY A 446 9.45 -50.26 0.25
C GLY A 446 8.77 -49.93 1.59
N ASN A 447 7.98 -50.88 2.10
CA ASN A 447 7.27 -50.74 3.38
C ASN A 447 8.18 -50.86 4.62
N GLY A 448 9.49 -51.08 4.47
CA GLY A 448 10.47 -51.00 5.56
C GLY A 448 10.95 -49.57 5.85
N ASP A 449 11.04 -48.72 4.82
CA ASP A 449 11.33 -47.29 4.95
C ASP A 449 10.52 -46.52 3.91
N THR A 450 9.27 -46.19 4.26
CA THR A 450 8.31 -45.73 3.25
C THR A 450 8.65 -44.34 2.71
N GLN A 451 9.24 -43.47 3.53
CA GLN A 451 9.70 -42.12 3.14
C GLN A 451 10.85 -42.12 2.12
N HIS A 452 11.71 -43.14 2.12
CA HIS A 452 13.06 -43.08 1.54
C HIS A 452 13.13 -43.47 0.07
N PHE A 453 13.77 -42.61 -0.74
CA PHE A 453 14.07 -42.86 -2.15
C PHE A 453 15.52 -42.55 -2.49
N ASP A 454 16.20 -43.41 -3.26
CA ASP A 454 17.55 -43.14 -3.80
C ASP A 454 17.53 -42.92 -5.31
N VAL A 455 18.40 -42.06 -5.82
CA VAL A 455 18.65 -41.96 -7.28
C VAL A 455 19.21 -43.28 -7.82
N ALA A 456 18.59 -43.81 -8.88
CA ALA A 456 18.98 -45.03 -9.55
C ALA A 456 20.35 -44.91 -10.23
N GLY A 457 21.14 -45.99 -10.26
CA GLY A 457 22.46 -46.03 -10.92
C GLY A 457 23.58 -45.27 -10.21
N GLY A 458 23.29 -44.56 -9.11
CA GLY A 458 24.31 -43.88 -8.30
C GLY A 458 25.12 -44.86 -7.44
N HIS A 459 26.08 -45.57 -8.04
CA HIS A 459 27.09 -46.34 -7.32
C HIS A 459 27.87 -45.41 -6.36
N GLY A 460 28.31 -45.92 -5.21
CA GLY A 460 28.76 -45.13 -4.04
C GLY A 460 30.08 -44.37 -4.17
N ARG A 461 30.51 -43.97 -5.37
CA ARG A 461 31.68 -43.11 -5.56
C ARG A 461 31.35 -41.67 -5.16
N ALA A 462 32.23 -41.07 -4.38
CA ALA A 462 32.20 -39.64 -4.12
C ALA A 462 32.26 -38.89 -5.46
N ILE A 463 31.23 -38.09 -5.75
CA ILE A 463 31.21 -37.28 -6.95
C ILE A 463 32.06 -36.06 -6.65
N ALA A 464 33.34 -36.19 -7.02
CA ALA A 464 34.28 -35.08 -7.03
C ALA A 464 33.62 -33.88 -7.73
N ALA A 465 33.91 -32.67 -7.24
CA ALA A 465 33.47 -31.49 -7.95
C ALA A 465 34.02 -31.56 -9.40
N PRO A 466 33.23 -31.15 -10.41
CA PRO A 466 33.84 -30.91 -11.73
C PRO A 466 35.03 -29.98 -11.50
N PRO A 467 36.18 -30.23 -12.15
CA PRO A 467 37.37 -29.41 -11.95
C PRO A 467 36.95 -27.96 -12.16
N ALA A 468 37.42 -27.07 -11.28
CA ALA A 468 37.15 -25.65 -11.42
C ALA A 468 37.57 -25.26 -12.85
N ARG A 469 36.63 -24.73 -13.65
CA ARG A 469 37.01 -24.09 -14.90
C ARG A 469 38.00 -23.00 -14.51
N ARG A 470 39.29 -23.22 -14.81
CA ARG A 470 40.25 -22.13 -14.83
C ARG A 470 39.75 -21.22 -15.94
N CYS A 471 39.10 -20.12 -15.55
CA CYS A 471 38.90 -19.01 -16.46
C CYS A 471 40.28 -18.41 -16.74
N GLY A 472 40.96 -18.97 -17.75
CA GLY A 472 41.90 -18.17 -18.53
C GLY A 472 41.15 -16.97 -19.10
N GLY A 473 41.86 -15.87 -19.34
CA GLY A 473 41.23 -14.59 -19.70
C GLY A 473 40.27 -14.70 -20.89
N ALA A 474 39.25 -13.84 -20.88
CA ALA A 474 38.13 -13.72 -21.83
C ALA A 474 36.95 -14.71 -21.66
N ALA A 475 35.86 -14.16 -21.12
CA ALA A 475 34.44 -14.51 -21.29
C ALA A 475 33.93 -15.95 -21.00
N CYS A 476 32.76 -16.01 -20.35
CA CYS A 476 31.87 -17.18 -20.32
C CYS A 476 30.43 -16.66 -20.26
N ASP A 477 29.63 -16.98 -21.29
CA ASP A 477 28.18 -16.77 -21.34
C ASP A 477 27.38 -17.80 -20.51
#